data_AF-A0A1Q7UJL5-F1
#
_entry.id   AF-A0A1Q7UJL5-F1
#
_cell.length_a   1.000
_cell.length_b   1.000
_cell.length_c   1.000
_cell.angle_alpha   90.00
_cell.angle_beta   90.00
_cell.angle_gamma   90.00
#
_symmetry.space_group_name_H-M   'P 1'
#
loop_
_entity.id
_entity.type
_entity.pdbx_description
1 polymer ?
#
loop_
_entity_poly.entity_id
_entity_poly.type
_entity_poly.pdbx_seq_one_letter_code
_entity_poly.pdbx_strand_id
1 'polypeptide(L)'
;MYHGRRVQNFELARLFYEMATLLEVRNESVFRVRAYQRAAQMLESLTEDIAAVAARGGLQKLPGIGKDLAVRVEEFLHTGRIDQLEAMRRDVPPRFLTLLEIRGLGPRTAKLLWDRLGVDSVERLEELCRTKEILNVAGIREKTCENILKGIAIWRAGRTRTLLPAARAVAEQVASALRAHGGVERLEVAGSLRRMRETVKDVDILVTSTEPARVIETLTSLPSVTEVIARGDTKVSVRHQDGLQVDLRVVEPSAFGAALQYFTGSKDHNVRVRELAKRRGLTISEYGVFEEKSGRRVAGETEDEVYAAVGLPWIPPELRENTGEIDAARNGGLPELITADRIRGDLHAHTDWSDGHLSLEKLVTAAEDRGYEYIAVSDHSRSDTIAGGLSIDELRAQIQQIRQL
;
A
#
# COMPACT_ATOMS: atom_id res chain seq x y z
N MET A 1 25.61 -15.57 -4.24
CA MET A 1 25.74 -14.39 -5.13
C MET A 1 24.74 -14.41 -6.31
N TYR A 2 23.46 -14.76 -6.11
CA TYR A 2 22.46 -14.91 -7.19
C TYR A 2 21.27 -13.92 -7.12
N HIS A 3 21.19 -13.03 -6.12
CA HIS A 3 20.00 -12.17 -5.92
C HIS A 3 20.12 -10.72 -6.42
N GLY A 4 21.31 -10.11 -6.45
CA GLY A 4 21.51 -8.83 -7.14
C GLY A 4 21.29 -8.92 -8.66
N ARG A 5 21.21 -10.15 -9.17
CA ARG A 5 21.22 -10.56 -10.56
C ARG A 5 19.84 -10.58 -11.25
N ARG A 6 18.73 -10.70 -10.51
CA ARG A 6 17.35 -10.66 -11.08
C ARG A 6 16.63 -9.35 -10.87
N VAL A 7 17.03 -8.57 -9.86
CA VAL A 7 16.49 -7.22 -9.60
C VAL A 7 16.77 -6.30 -10.79
N GLN A 8 17.95 -6.46 -11.41
CA GLN A 8 18.37 -5.66 -12.57
C GLN A 8 17.51 -5.87 -13.82
N ASN A 9 16.99 -7.09 -14.05
CA ASN A 9 16.12 -7.35 -15.22
C ASN A 9 14.80 -6.57 -15.13
N PHE A 10 14.11 -6.70 -13.99
CA PHE A 10 12.82 -6.00 -13.78
C PHE A 10 13.01 -4.50 -13.65
N GLU A 11 14.09 -4.05 -13.03
CA GLU A 11 14.43 -2.64 -12.96
C GLU A 11 14.69 -2.06 -14.35
N LEU A 12 15.52 -2.72 -15.16
CA LEU A 12 15.80 -2.29 -16.52
C LEU A 12 14.56 -2.37 -17.43
N ALA A 13 13.72 -3.39 -17.27
CA ALA A 13 12.44 -3.47 -17.96
C ALA A 13 11.54 -2.27 -17.62
N ARG A 14 11.45 -1.88 -16.34
CA ARG A 14 10.72 -0.69 -15.90
C ARG A 14 11.26 0.58 -16.56
N LEU A 15 12.59 0.75 -16.62
CA LEU A 15 13.22 1.89 -17.29
C LEU A 15 12.92 1.91 -18.79
N PHE A 16 12.90 0.74 -19.45
CA PHE A 16 12.60 0.65 -20.88
C PHE A 16 11.12 0.92 -21.18
N TYR A 17 10.20 0.50 -20.32
CA TYR A 17 8.80 0.92 -20.42
C TYR A 17 8.65 2.43 -20.29
N GLU A 18 9.35 3.03 -19.34
CA GLU A 18 9.33 4.47 -19.15
C GLU A 18 9.90 5.22 -20.36
N MET A 19 11.03 4.76 -20.92
CA MET A 19 11.56 5.31 -22.17
C MET A 19 10.56 5.19 -23.33
N ALA A 20 9.88 4.05 -23.47
CA ALA A 20 8.85 3.88 -24.49
C ALA A 20 7.70 4.90 -24.34
N THR A 21 7.23 5.10 -23.11
CA THR A 21 6.21 6.11 -22.79
C THR A 21 6.69 7.51 -23.15
N LEU A 22 7.90 7.90 -22.75
CA LEU A 22 8.45 9.23 -23.02
C LEU A 22 8.76 9.48 -24.49
N LEU A 23 9.10 8.44 -25.26
CA LEU A 23 9.22 8.51 -26.71
C LEU A 23 7.86 8.73 -27.37
N GLU A 24 6.81 8.04 -26.89
CA GLU A 24 5.45 8.22 -27.39
C GLU A 24 4.92 9.64 -27.11
N VAL A 25 5.26 10.22 -25.96
CA VAL A 25 4.96 11.63 -25.62
C VAL A 25 5.66 12.62 -26.55
N ARG A 26 6.88 12.31 -26.99
CA ARG A 26 7.64 13.13 -27.94
C ARG A 26 7.21 12.94 -29.40
N ASN A 27 6.19 12.11 -29.64
CA ASN A 27 5.75 11.72 -30.98
C ASN A 27 6.90 11.14 -31.84
N GLU A 28 7.83 10.42 -31.19
CA GLU A 28 8.93 9.72 -31.85
C GLU A 28 8.42 8.52 -32.65
N SER A 29 9.32 7.94 -33.45
CA SER A 29 8.98 6.82 -34.34
C SER A 29 8.29 5.66 -33.60
N VAL A 30 7.13 5.23 -34.12
CA VAL A 30 6.37 4.06 -33.62
C VAL A 30 7.24 2.81 -33.59
N PHE A 31 8.20 2.68 -34.51
CA PHE A 31 9.15 1.59 -34.54
C PHE A 31 10.09 1.61 -33.33
N ARG A 32 10.53 2.80 -32.89
CA ARG A 32 11.36 2.98 -31.69
C ARG A 32 10.56 2.68 -30.42
N VAL A 33 9.35 3.21 -30.29
CA VAL A 33 8.46 2.92 -29.14
C VAL A 33 8.26 1.41 -28.99
N ARG A 34 7.90 0.72 -30.08
CA ARG A 34 7.73 -0.74 -30.08
C ARG A 34 9.03 -1.51 -29.85
N ALA A 35 10.18 -0.96 -30.19
CA ALA A 35 11.47 -1.58 -29.89
C ALA A 35 11.71 -1.60 -28.37
N TYR A 36 11.54 -0.47 -27.70
CA TYR A 36 11.68 -0.39 -26.24
C TYR A 36 10.62 -1.23 -25.50
N GLN A 37 9.37 -1.25 -25.95
CA GLN A 37 8.33 -2.12 -25.35
C GLN A 37 8.65 -3.61 -25.48
N ARG A 38 9.11 -4.05 -26.66
CA ARG A 38 9.49 -5.46 -26.88
C ARG A 38 10.73 -5.83 -26.07
N ALA A 39 11.70 -4.93 -25.98
CA ALA A 39 12.87 -5.14 -25.14
C ALA A 39 12.51 -5.23 -23.66
N ALA A 40 11.60 -4.37 -23.16
CA ALA A 40 11.10 -4.45 -21.79
C ALA A 40 10.42 -5.80 -21.51
N GLN A 41 9.52 -6.26 -22.39
CA GLN A 41 8.86 -7.58 -22.27
C GLN A 41 9.85 -8.75 -22.28
N MET A 42 10.87 -8.68 -23.14
CA MET A 42 11.94 -9.67 -23.15
C MET A 42 12.72 -9.64 -21.82
N LEU A 43 13.05 -8.46 -21.30
CA LEU A 43 13.76 -8.34 -20.02
C LEU A 43 12.96 -8.90 -18.83
N GLU A 44 11.63 -8.69 -18.80
CA GLU A 44 10.75 -9.27 -17.77
C GLU A 44 10.68 -10.80 -17.85
N SER A 45 10.67 -11.35 -19.06
CA SER A 45 10.58 -12.80 -19.29
C SER A 45 11.93 -13.51 -19.25
N LEU A 46 13.04 -12.76 -19.16
CA LEU A 46 14.38 -13.33 -19.15
C LEU A 46 14.64 -14.06 -17.82
N THR A 47 14.84 -15.38 -17.92
CA THR A 47 15.01 -16.27 -16.75
C THR A 47 16.41 -16.18 -16.12
N GLU A 48 17.36 -15.66 -16.89
CA GLU A 48 18.75 -15.41 -16.51
C GLU A 48 19.05 -13.92 -16.27
N ASP A 49 20.14 -13.64 -15.58
CA ASP A 49 20.58 -12.27 -15.30
C ASP A 49 21.09 -11.55 -16.53
N ILE A 50 20.54 -10.37 -16.81
CA ILE A 50 20.97 -9.53 -17.92
C ILE A 50 22.45 -9.14 -17.83
N ALA A 51 23.02 -8.97 -16.64
CA ALA A 51 24.45 -8.72 -16.45
C ALA A 51 25.30 -9.94 -16.83
N ALA A 52 24.82 -11.15 -16.56
CA ALA A 52 25.50 -12.38 -16.99
C ALA A 52 25.41 -12.58 -18.51
N VAL A 53 24.30 -12.15 -19.14
CA VAL A 53 24.17 -12.10 -20.61
C VAL A 53 25.13 -11.08 -21.22
N ALA A 54 25.25 -9.91 -20.60
CA ALA A 54 26.18 -8.86 -21.02
C ALA A 54 27.63 -9.30 -20.92
N ALA A 55 28.03 -9.90 -19.80
CA ALA A 55 29.41 -10.35 -19.55
C ALA A 55 29.94 -11.35 -20.59
N ARG A 56 29.05 -12.13 -21.22
CA ARG A 56 29.39 -13.09 -22.27
C ARG A 56 29.08 -12.60 -23.69
N GLY A 57 28.81 -11.30 -23.88
CA GLY A 57 28.53 -10.69 -25.18
C GLY A 57 27.22 -11.17 -25.84
N GLY A 58 26.24 -11.60 -25.03
CA GLY A 58 25.02 -12.24 -25.51
C GLY A 58 23.84 -11.29 -25.79
N LEU A 59 23.95 -10.00 -25.48
CA LEU A 59 22.80 -9.07 -25.47
C LEU A 59 22.08 -9.00 -26.82
N GLN A 60 22.82 -8.90 -27.92
CA GLN A 60 22.24 -8.79 -29.26
C GLN A 60 21.63 -10.10 -29.78
N LYS A 61 21.84 -11.21 -29.06
CA LYS A 61 21.19 -12.49 -29.35
C LYS A 61 19.80 -12.58 -28.72
N LEU A 62 19.47 -11.68 -27.80
CA LEU A 62 18.15 -11.62 -27.18
C LEU A 62 17.12 -11.07 -28.17
N PRO A 63 15.99 -11.77 -28.38
CA PRO A 63 14.92 -11.28 -29.25
C PRO A 63 14.46 -9.88 -28.86
N GLY A 64 14.49 -8.93 -29.80
CA GLY A 64 14.05 -7.55 -29.58
C GLY A 64 15.12 -6.61 -29.02
N ILE A 65 16.33 -7.08 -28.67
CA ILE A 65 17.45 -6.22 -28.25
C ILE A 65 18.46 -6.07 -29.41
N GLY A 66 18.37 -4.96 -30.12
CA GLY A 66 19.35 -4.57 -31.14
C GLY A 66 20.57 -3.85 -30.58
N LYS A 67 21.51 -3.47 -31.45
CA LYS A 67 22.76 -2.77 -31.08
C LYS A 67 22.56 -1.56 -30.17
N ASP A 68 21.61 -0.68 -30.50
CA ASP A 68 21.32 0.54 -29.73
C ASP A 68 20.79 0.23 -28.31
N LEU A 69 19.87 -0.73 -28.21
CA LEU A 69 19.31 -1.15 -26.93
C LEU A 69 20.36 -1.87 -26.07
N ALA A 70 21.24 -2.67 -26.68
CA ALA A 70 22.35 -3.31 -25.98
C ALA A 70 23.29 -2.30 -25.33
N VAL A 71 23.60 -1.18 -26.02
CA VAL A 71 24.39 -0.09 -25.44
C VAL A 71 23.72 0.50 -24.19
N ARG A 72 22.38 0.66 -24.20
CA ARG A 72 21.64 1.16 -23.03
C ARG A 72 21.59 0.16 -21.87
N VAL A 73 21.52 -1.13 -22.17
CA VAL A 73 21.65 -2.18 -21.15
C VAL A 73 23.03 -2.09 -20.50
N GLU A 74 24.10 -2.00 -21.29
CA GLU A 74 25.46 -1.89 -20.78
C GLU A 74 25.66 -0.62 -19.96
N GLU A 75 25.16 0.52 -20.43
CA GLU A 75 25.21 1.80 -19.72
C GLU A 75 24.57 1.69 -18.33
N PHE A 76 23.36 1.11 -18.24
CA PHE A 76 22.67 0.90 -16.98
C PHE A 76 23.46 -0.02 -16.04
N LEU A 77 24.02 -1.11 -16.57
CA LEU A 77 24.81 -2.05 -15.77
C LEU A 77 26.09 -1.43 -15.18
N HIS A 78 26.70 -0.47 -15.88
CA HIS A 78 27.92 0.20 -15.40
C HIS A 78 27.63 1.38 -14.47
N THR A 79 26.57 2.15 -14.74
CA THR A 79 26.35 3.45 -14.11
C THR A 79 25.15 3.48 -13.16
N GLY A 80 24.28 2.48 -13.22
CA GLY A 80 22.99 2.47 -12.53
C GLY A 80 21.93 3.40 -13.13
N ARG A 81 22.23 4.07 -14.25
CA ARG A 81 21.30 5.01 -14.91
C ARG A 81 21.40 4.92 -16.44
N ILE A 82 20.46 5.58 -17.12
CA ILE A 82 20.47 5.74 -18.57
C ILE A 82 20.38 7.23 -18.87
N ASP A 83 21.44 7.85 -19.35
CA ASP A 83 21.53 9.30 -19.50
C ASP A 83 20.47 9.83 -20.47
N GLN A 84 20.11 9.05 -21.49
CA GLN A 84 19.03 9.40 -22.41
C GLN A 84 17.67 9.47 -21.71
N LEU A 85 17.39 8.54 -20.78
CA LEU A 85 16.15 8.57 -19.99
C LEU A 85 16.15 9.78 -19.05
N GLU A 86 17.28 10.10 -18.42
CA GLU A 86 17.40 11.29 -17.56
C GLU A 86 17.19 12.59 -18.33
N ALA A 87 17.77 12.71 -19.53
CA ALA A 87 17.47 13.81 -20.43
C ALA A 87 15.99 13.84 -20.79
N MET A 88 15.41 12.67 -21.08
CA MET A 88 14.00 12.58 -21.44
C MET A 88 13.05 13.02 -20.32
N ARG A 89 13.41 12.78 -19.06
CA ARG A 89 12.65 13.21 -17.88
C ARG A 89 12.69 14.73 -17.71
N ARG A 90 13.80 15.39 -18.03
CA ARG A 90 13.95 16.85 -17.88
C ARG A 90 13.06 17.65 -18.82
N ASP A 91 12.81 17.17 -20.04
CA ASP A 91 11.97 17.92 -20.98
C ASP A 91 10.45 17.70 -20.77
N VAL A 92 10.06 16.80 -19.85
CA VAL A 92 8.66 16.54 -19.54
C VAL A 92 8.31 17.16 -18.18
N PRO A 93 7.44 18.18 -18.13
CA PRO A 93 7.05 18.80 -16.86
C PRO A 93 6.48 17.76 -15.88
N PRO A 94 6.83 17.81 -14.57
CA PRO A 94 6.30 16.87 -13.57
C PRO A 94 4.76 16.77 -13.56
N ARG A 95 4.10 17.90 -13.85
CA ARG A 95 2.65 18.00 -13.99
C ARG A 95 2.10 17.11 -15.11
N PHE A 96 2.81 16.97 -16.22
CA PHE A 96 2.44 16.09 -17.32
C PHE A 96 2.58 14.61 -16.94
N LEU A 97 3.62 14.24 -16.18
CA LEU A 97 3.80 12.86 -15.71
C LEU A 97 2.64 12.39 -14.84
N THR A 98 2.06 13.30 -14.05
CA THR A 98 0.88 13.01 -13.21
C THR A 98 -0.34 12.58 -14.05
N LEU A 99 -0.51 13.16 -15.24
CA LEU A 99 -1.60 12.78 -16.15
C LEU A 99 -1.41 11.36 -16.69
N LEU A 100 -0.17 10.93 -16.93
CA LEU A 100 0.14 9.58 -17.45
C LEU A 100 -0.19 8.46 -16.45
N GLU A 101 -0.42 8.80 -15.17
CA GLU A 101 -0.86 7.84 -14.15
C GLU A 101 -2.37 7.52 -14.24
N ILE A 102 -3.15 8.32 -14.98
CA ILE A 102 -4.59 8.14 -15.12
C ILE A 102 -4.86 6.96 -16.06
N ARG A 103 -5.44 5.88 -15.52
CA ARG A 103 -5.85 4.73 -16.34
C ARG A 103 -6.87 5.17 -17.40
N GLY A 104 -6.67 4.75 -18.64
CA GLY A 104 -7.51 5.16 -19.76
C GLY A 104 -7.05 6.45 -20.47
N LEU A 105 -6.03 7.16 -19.94
CA LEU A 105 -5.36 8.25 -20.62
C LEU A 105 -4.00 7.79 -21.19
N GLY A 106 -3.97 7.50 -22.49
CA GLY A 106 -2.72 7.11 -23.16
C GLY A 106 -1.76 8.29 -23.38
N PRO A 107 -0.44 8.06 -23.53
CA PRO A 107 0.56 9.13 -23.64
C PRO A 107 0.33 10.09 -24.81
N ARG A 108 -0.11 9.59 -25.97
CA ARG A 108 -0.49 10.42 -27.12
C ARG A 108 -1.69 11.32 -26.84
N THR A 109 -2.72 10.79 -26.17
CA THR A 109 -3.91 11.56 -25.80
C THR A 109 -3.57 12.61 -24.76
N ALA A 110 -2.78 12.27 -23.74
CA ALA A 110 -2.27 13.22 -22.75
C ALA A 110 -1.50 14.37 -23.44
N LYS A 111 -0.58 14.05 -24.35
CA LYS A 111 0.19 15.04 -25.12
C LYS A 111 -0.70 15.94 -25.97
N LEU A 112 -1.66 15.35 -26.69
CA LEU A 112 -2.62 16.10 -27.51
C LEU A 112 -3.42 17.10 -26.67
N LEU A 113 -3.88 16.69 -25.49
CA LEU A 113 -4.63 17.54 -24.57
C LEU A 113 -3.78 18.64 -23.96
N TRP A 114 -2.54 18.32 -23.59
CA TRP A 114 -1.56 19.31 -23.13
C TRP A 114 -1.31 20.37 -24.22
N ASP A 115 -1.05 19.96 -25.45
CA ASP A 115 -0.70 20.87 -26.55
C ASP A 115 -1.88 21.71 -27.04
N ARG A 116 -3.10 21.14 -27.07
CA ARG A 116 -4.28 21.80 -27.65
C ARG A 116 -5.09 22.59 -26.63
N LEU A 117 -5.20 22.09 -25.41
CA LEU A 117 -6.08 22.65 -24.38
C LEU A 117 -5.31 23.09 -23.12
N GLY A 118 -3.98 22.99 -23.11
CA GLY A 118 -3.16 23.39 -21.97
C GLY A 118 -3.45 22.56 -20.72
N VAL A 119 -3.88 21.31 -20.87
CA VAL A 119 -4.22 20.45 -19.73
C VAL A 119 -2.97 20.15 -18.92
N ASP A 120 -2.83 20.78 -17.76
CA ASP A 120 -1.65 20.67 -16.90
C ASP A 120 -1.94 20.10 -15.51
N SER A 121 -3.18 19.65 -15.27
CA SER A 121 -3.63 19.11 -14.00
C SER A 121 -4.78 18.12 -14.19
N VAL A 122 -4.97 17.23 -13.21
CA VAL A 122 -6.08 16.27 -13.21
C VAL A 122 -7.42 17.01 -13.09
N GLU A 123 -7.44 18.11 -12.34
CA GLU A 123 -8.58 18.98 -12.13
C GLU A 123 -9.02 19.62 -13.45
N ARG A 124 -8.09 20.19 -14.22
CA ARG A 124 -8.39 20.76 -15.53
C ARG A 124 -8.85 19.69 -16.52
N LEU A 125 -8.25 18.50 -16.48
CA LEU A 125 -8.68 17.38 -17.33
C LEU A 125 -10.11 16.95 -17.00
N GLU A 126 -10.45 16.83 -15.72
CA GLU A 126 -11.79 16.47 -15.25
C GLU A 126 -12.82 17.54 -15.64
N GLU A 127 -12.49 18.80 -15.45
CA GLU A 127 -13.33 19.93 -15.83
C GLU A 127 -13.68 19.87 -17.32
N LEU A 128 -12.68 19.75 -18.20
CA LEU A 128 -12.88 19.66 -19.66
C LEU A 128 -13.70 18.44 -20.08
N CYS A 129 -13.57 17.34 -19.34
CA CYS A 129 -14.41 16.17 -19.50
C CYS A 129 -15.87 16.45 -19.11
N ARG A 130 -16.10 17.10 -17.97
CA ARG A 130 -17.44 17.43 -17.44
C ARG A 130 -18.15 18.49 -18.27
N THR A 131 -17.45 19.54 -18.70
CA THR A 131 -18.01 20.59 -19.58
C THR A 131 -18.14 20.14 -21.03
N LYS A 132 -17.67 18.92 -21.36
CA LYS A 132 -17.58 18.34 -22.71
C LYS A 132 -16.73 19.15 -23.70
N GLU A 133 -16.00 20.17 -23.25
CA GLU A 133 -15.06 20.94 -24.08
C GLU A 133 -13.96 20.07 -24.68
N ILE A 134 -13.59 18.98 -23.98
CA ILE A 134 -12.60 18.02 -24.46
C ILE A 134 -12.98 17.37 -25.81
N LEU A 135 -14.28 17.33 -26.14
CA LEU A 135 -14.79 16.75 -27.39
C LEU A 135 -14.48 17.60 -28.63
N ASN A 136 -14.09 18.86 -28.44
CA ASN A 136 -13.67 19.74 -29.53
C ASN A 136 -12.28 19.36 -30.11
N VAL A 137 -11.57 18.45 -29.44
CA VAL A 137 -10.27 17.96 -29.89
C VAL A 137 -10.46 16.75 -30.80
N ALA A 138 -9.98 16.87 -32.04
CA ALA A 138 -10.05 15.79 -33.04
C ALA A 138 -9.43 14.49 -32.50
N GLY A 139 -10.21 13.40 -32.56
CA GLY A 139 -9.81 12.08 -32.08
C GLY A 139 -10.31 11.73 -30.67
N ILE A 140 -10.92 12.67 -29.94
CA ILE A 140 -11.55 12.42 -28.64
C ILE A 140 -13.06 12.26 -28.84
N ARG A 141 -13.63 11.21 -28.24
CA ARG A 141 -15.07 10.89 -28.29
C ARG A 141 -15.63 10.79 -26.87
N GLU A 142 -16.95 10.77 -26.73
CA GLU A 142 -17.64 10.66 -25.43
C GLU A 142 -17.12 9.46 -24.61
N LYS A 143 -16.95 8.29 -25.24
CA LYS A 143 -16.38 7.11 -24.58
C LYS A 143 -14.97 7.34 -24.01
N THR A 144 -14.15 8.14 -24.68
CA THR A 144 -12.82 8.52 -24.16
C THR A 144 -12.96 9.39 -22.93
N CYS A 145 -13.87 10.35 -22.95
CA CYS A 145 -14.19 11.21 -21.80
C CYS A 145 -14.67 10.39 -20.60
N GLU A 146 -15.60 9.46 -20.81
CA GLU A 146 -16.07 8.54 -19.76
C GLU A 146 -14.94 7.70 -19.15
N ASN A 147 -14.06 7.16 -20.00
CA ASN A 147 -12.91 6.38 -19.54
C ASN A 147 -11.92 7.24 -18.74
N ILE A 148 -11.69 8.48 -19.16
CA ILE A 148 -10.85 9.43 -18.42
C ILE A 148 -11.47 9.73 -17.06
N LEU A 149 -12.77 10.05 -16.99
CA LEU A 149 -13.45 10.33 -15.72
C LEU A 149 -13.42 9.13 -14.77
N LYS A 150 -13.65 7.91 -15.28
CA LYS A 150 -13.47 6.67 -14.50
C LYS A 150 -12.03 6.50 -14.03
N GLY A 151 -11.07 6.78 -14.92
CA GLY A 151 -9.64 6.76 -14.61
C GLY A 151 -9.25 7.75 -13.50
N ILE A 152 -9.80 8.96 -13.53
CA ILE A 152 -9.59 10.01 -12.53
C ILE A 152 -10.19 9.59 -11.19
N ALA A 153 -11.40 9.04 -11.18
CA ALA A 153 -12.02 8.51 -9.97
C ALA A 153 -11.15 7.43 -9.33
N ILE A 154 -10.63 6.48 -10.13
CA ILE A 154 -9.70 5.44 -9.67
C ILE A 154 -8.38 6.05 -9.17
N TRP A 155 -7.83 7.02 -9.90
CA TRP A 155 -6.57 7.69 -9.53
C TRP A 155 -6.70 8.44 -8.21
N ARG A 156 -7.80 9.17 -7.98
CA ARG A 156 -8.09 9.84 -6.71
C ARG A 156 -8.34 8.85 -5.58
N ALA A 157 -9.16 7.83 -5.83
CA ALA A 157 -9.42 6.77 -4.85
C ALA A 157 -8.13 6.03 -4.45
N GLY A 158 -7.20 5.85 -5.38
CA GLY A 158 -5.89 5.24 -5.12
C GLY A 158 -4.90 6.13 -4.34
N ARG A 159 -5.22 7.42 -4.16
CA ARG A 159 -4.38 8.41 -3.45
C ARG A 159 -5.00 8.92 -2.15
N THR A 160 -6.31 8.74 -1.97
CA THR A 160 -6.98 9.08 -0.71
C THR A 160 -6.56 8.05 0.32
N ARG A 161 -5.76 8.46 1.28
CA ARG A 161 -5.45 7.63 2.43
C ARG A 161 -6.53 7.87 3.49
N THR A 162 -7.01 6.80 4.09
CA THR A 162 -7.99 6.84 5.17
C THR A 162 -7.25 6.83 6.50
N LEU A 163 -7.69 7.66 7.45
CA LEU A 163 -7.11 7.68 8.79
C LEU A 163 -7.31 6.33 9.49
N LEU A 164 -6.33 5.95 10.31
CA LEU A 164 -6.33 4.68 11.05
C LEU A 164 -7.68 4.37 11.75
N PRO A 165 -8.32 5.28 12.50
CA PRO A 165 -9.56 4.97 13.21
C PRO A 165 -10.72 4.62 12.28
N ALA A 166 -10.89 5.37 11.19
CA ALA A 166 -11.95 5.13 10.21
C ALA A 166 -11.73 3.79 9.49
N ALA A 167 -10.49 3.49 9.09
CA ALA A 167 -10.17 2.21 8.47
C ALA A 167 -10.34 1.02 9.43
N ARG A 168 -10.00 1.17 10.71
CA ARG A 168 -10.27 0.16 11.75
C ARG A 168 -11.75 -0.09 11.92
N ALA A 169 -12.60 0.93 11.90
CA ALA A 169 -14.04 0.77 12.00
C ALA A 169 -14.61 -0.06 10.83
N VAL A 170 -14.18 0.24 9.59
CA VAL A 170 -14.54 -0.55 8.40
C VAL A 170 -14.06 -1.99 8.53
N ALA A 171 -12.79 -2.19 8.92
CA ALA A 171 -12.21 -3.52 9.08
C ALA A 171 -12.95 -4.35 10.13
N GLU A 172 -13.31 -3.76 11.27
CA GLU A 172 -14.04 -4.45 12.34
C GLU A 172 -15.48 -4.78 11.92
N GLN A 173 -16.16 -3.86 11.24
CA GLN A 173 -17.50 -4.11 10.70
C GLN A 173 -17.49 -5.31 9.74
N VAL A 174 -16.55 -5.32 8.78
CA VAL A 174 -16.41 -6.42 7.82
C VAL A 174 -16.00 -7.71 8.52
N ALA A 175 -15.01 -7.67 9.42
CA ALA A 175 -14.54 -8.83 10.17
C ALA A 175 -15.66 -9.45 11.00
N SER A 176 -16.45 -8.63 11.69
CA SER A 176 -17.61 -9.07 12.49
C SER A 176 -18.64 -9.79 11.62
N ALA A 177 -19.00 -9.23 10.46
CA ALA A 177 -19.94 -9.86 9.54
C ALA A 177 -19.41 -11.19 8.99
N LEU A 178 -18.13 -11.27 8.65
CA LEU A 178 -17.49 -12.49 8.16
C LEU A 178 -17.43 -13.59 9.24
N ARG A 179 -17.13 -13.23 10.49
CA ARG A 179 -17.17 -14.18 11.63
C ARG A 179 -18.59 -14.69 11.87
N ALA A 180 -19.60 -13.83 11.76
CA ALA A 180 -20.99 -14.21 12.00
C ALA A 180 -21.60 -15.08 10.89
N HIS A 181 -21.25 -14.85 9.62
CA HIS A 181 -21.99 -15.41 8.48
C HIS A 181 -21.13 -16.10 7.42
N GLY A 182 -19.83 -15.83 7.40
CA GLY A 182 -18.92 -16.25 6.34
C GLY A 182 -18.43 -17.69 6.41
N GLY A 183 -18.63 -18.40 7.52
CA GLY A 183 -18.03 -19.73 7.71
C GLY A 183 -16.51 -19.66 7.86
N VAL A 184 -16.02 -18.64 8.58
CA VAL A 184 -14.60 -18.39 8.80
C VAL A 184 -14.11 -19.12 10.05
N GLU A 185 -12.98 -19.82 9.95
CA GLU A 185 -12.33 -20.50 11.08
C GLU A 185 -11.34 -19.57 11.80
N ARG A 186 -10.54 -18.84 11.02
CA ARG A 186 -9.58 -17.84 11.49
C ARG A 186 -9.66 -16.61 10.62
N LEU A 187 -9.63 -15.42 11.22
CA LEU A 187 -9.64 -14.14 10.53
C LEU A 187 -8.61 -13.21 11.15
N GLU A 188 -7.74 -12.63 10.32
CA GLU A 188 -6.83 -11.56 10.73
C GLU A 188 -6.88 -10.41 9.74
N VAL A 189 -6.82 -9.19 10.27
CA VAL A 189 -6.57 -7.99 9.47
C VAL A 189 -5.05 -7.87 9.28
N ALA A 190 -4.62 -7.62 8.05
CA ALA A 190 -3.22 -7.53 7.65
C ALA A 190 -2.88 -6.11 7.15
N GLY A 191 -1.90 -6.01 6.26
CA GLY A 191 -1.55 -4.76 5.60
C GLY A 191 -0.97 -3.71 6.54
N SER A 192 -1.02 -2.46 6.05
CA SER A 192 -0.61 -1.28 6.83
C SER A 192 -1.47 -1.02 8.06
N LEU A 193 -2.72 -1.52 8.05
CA LEU A 193 -3.63 -1.42 9.17
C LEU A 193 -3.13 -2.22 10.38
N ARG A 194 -2.68 -3.46 10.16
CA ARG A 194 -2.08 -4.29 11.21
C ARG A 194 -0.77 -3.73 11.77
N ARG A 195 -0.03 -2.96 10.95
CA ARG A 195 1.21 -2.27 11.39
C ARG A 195 0.94 -0.91 12.06
N MET A 196 -0.32 -0.59 12.33
CA MET A 196 -0.73 0.65 13.00
C MET A 196 -0.26 1.94 12.29
N ARG A 197 -0.21 1.91 10.95
CA ARG A 197 0.07 3.13 10.17
C ARG A 197 -1.03 4.16 10.39
N GLU A 198 -0.63 5.41 10.60
CA GLU A 198 -1.47 6.58 10.84
C GLU A 198 -2.54 6.78 9.76
N THR A 199 -2.23 6.37 8.54
CA THR A 199 -3.14 6.37 7.41
C THR A 199 -2.93 5.10 6.59
N VAL A 200 -3.99 4.57 6.00
CA VAL A 200 -3.97 3.36 5.17
C VAL A 200 -4.62 3.61 3.82
N LYS A 201 -4.27 2.80 2.83
CA LYS A 201 -4.84 2.89 1.48
C LYS A 201 -6.04 1.96 1.30
N ASP A 202 -5.94 0.79 1.88
CA ASP A 202 -6.82 -0.35 1.76
C ASP A 202 -6.81 -1.14 3.09
N VAL A 203 -7.78 -2.06 3.22
CA VAL A 203 -7.86 -3.03 4.31
C VAL A 203 -7.62 -4.41 3.73
N ASP A 204 -6.54 -5.05 4.15
CA ASP A 204 -6.26 -6.45 3.83
C ASP A 204 -6.85 -7.36 4.91
N ILE A 205 -7.64 -8.37 4.53
CA ILE A 205 -8.19 -9.38 5.43
C ILE A 205 -7.81 -10.77 4.95
N LEU A 206 -7.23 -11.56 5.85
CA LEU A 206 -6.92 -12.97 5.63
C LEU A 206 -7.86 -13.84 6.40
N VAL A 207 -8.39 -14.87 5.74
CA VAL A 207 -9.31 -15.83 6.35
C VAL A 207 -8.91 -17.26 6.02
N THR A 208 -9.18 -18.18 6.94
CA THR A 208 -9.22 -19.62 6.66
C THR A 208 -10.67 -20.08 6.65
N SER A 209 -11.02 -20.94 5.71
CA SER A 209 -12.36 -21.51 5.60
C SER A 209 -12.34 -22.71 4.66
N THR A 210 -13.12 -23.74 4.98
CA THR A 210 -13.45 -24.84 4.06
C THR A 210 -14.50 -24.45 3.02
N GLU A 211 -15.15 -23.28 3.16
CA GLU A 211 -16.18 -22.76 2.27
C GLU A 211 -15.80 -21.39 1.64
N PRO A 212 -14.71 -21.28 0.84
CA PRO A 212 -14.25 -19.99 0.28
C PRO A 212 -15.34 -19.19 -0.44
N ALA A 213 -16.23 -19.89 -1.18
CA ALA A 213 -17.32 -19.26 -1.91
C ALA A 213 -18.30 -18.52 -0.98
N ARG A 214 -18.61 -19.10 0.18
CA ARG A 214 -19.50 -18.53 1.20
C ARG A 214 -18.89 -17.28 1.84
N VAL A 215 -17.59 -17.31 2.13
CA VAL A 215 -16.87 -16.14 2.64
C VAL A 215 -16.95 -14.98 1.64
N ILE A 216 -16.63 -15.26 0.37
CA ILE A 216 -16.64 -14.26 -0.70
C ILE A 216 -18.05 -13.71 -0.91
N GLU A 217 -19.06 -14.58 -0.96
CA GLU A 217 -20.46 -14.17 -1.07
C GLU A 217 -20.87 -13.27 0.08
N THR A 218 -20.55 -13.64 1.32
CA THR A 218 -20.83 -12.86 2.52
C THR A 218 -20.27 -11.45 2.38
N LEU A 219 -18.99 -11.28 2.03
CA LEU A 219 -18.40 -9.95 1.82
C LEU A 219 -19.12 -9.17 0.72
N THR A 220 -19.32 -9.79 -0.45
CA THR A 220 -19.91 -9.08 -1.61
C THR A 220 -21.38 -8.72 -1.44
N SER A 221 -22.08 -9.38 -0.49
CA SER A 221 -23.49 -9.14 -0.19
C SER A 221 -23.72 -8.13 0.94
N LEU A 222 -22.66 -7.65 1.60
CA LEU A 222 -22.81 -6.66 2.67
C LEU A 222 -23.46 -5.38 2.12
N PRO A 223 -24.48 -4.81 2.81
CA PRO A 223 -25.10 -3.56 2.38
C PRO A 223 -24.12 -2.39 2.28
N SER A 224 -23.02 -2.45 3.03
CA SER A 224 -21.98 -1.43 3.02
C SER A 224 -20.97 -1.58 1.88
N VAL A 225 -21.10 -2.61 1.02
CA VAL A 225 -20.30 -2.75 -0.20
C VAL A 225 -21.00 -2.07 -1.37
N THR A 226 -20.32 -1.12 -2.00
CA THR A 226 -20.84 -0.33 -3.12
C THR A 226 -20.42 -0.85 -4.49
N GLU A 227 -19.28 -1.54 -4.57
CA GLU A 227 -18.71 -2.04 -5.82
C GLU A 227 -17.89 -3.32 -5.56
N VAL A 228 -18.01 -4.32 -6.43
CA VAL A 228 -17.08 -5.45 -6.49
C VAL A 228 -16.04 -5.14 -7.57
N ILE A 229 -14.81 -4.84 -7.14
CA ILE A 229 -13.71 -4.40 -8.01
C ILE A 229 -13.11 -5.61 -8.75
N ALA A 230 -12.90 -6.71 -8.04
CA ALA A 230 -12.38 -7.95 -8.58
C ALA A 230 -12.90 -9.14 -7.77
N ARG A 231 -13.16 -10.27 -8.43
CA ARG A 231 -13.64 -11.50 -7.80
C ARG A 231 -12.95 -12.71 -8.44
N GLY A 232 -12.42 -13.59 -7.60
CA GLY A 232 -11.93 -14.91 -7.96
C GLY A 232 -12.40 -15.96 -6.95
N ASP A 233 -11.87 -17.17 -7.03
CA ASP A 233 -12.35 -18.30 -6.21
C ASP A 233 -11.92 -18.21 -4.74
N THR A 234 -10.76 -17.61 -4.48
CA THR A 234 -10.16 -17.47 -3.14
C THR A 234 -9.76 -16.04 -2.79
N LYS A 235 -10.13 -15.06 -3.64
CA LYS A 235 -9.80 -13.65 -3.42
C LYS A 235 -10.90 -12.75 -3.95
N VAL A 236 -11.12 -11.64 -3.28
CA VAL A 236 -12.09 -10.64 -3.71
C VAL A 236 -11.64 -9.26 -3.24
N SER A 237 -11.88 -8.26 -4.08
CA SER A 237 -11.64 -6.85 -3.78
C SER A 237 -12.96 -6.11 -3.94
N VAL A 238 -13.37 -5.38 -2.90
CA VAL A 238 -14.61 -4.59 -2.88
C VAL A 238 -14.34 -3.16 -2.47
N ARG A 239 -15.26 -2.26 -2.82
CA ARG A 239 -15.31 -0.89 -2.32
C ARG A 239 -16.35 -0.77 -1.23
N HIS A 240 -15.96 -0.26 -0.08
CA HIS A 240 -16.87 0.10 1.01
C HIS A 240 -17.60 1.41 0.70
N GLN A 241 -18.75 1.64 1.32
CA GLN A 241 -19.52 2.90 1.21
C GLN A 241 -18.71 4.14 1.63
N ASP A 242 -17.74 3.97 2.53
CA ASP A 242 -16.82 5.03 2.94
C ASP A 242 -15.66 5.24 1.94
N GLY A 243 -15.74 4.62 0.76
CA GLY A 243 -14.77 4.74 -0.33
C GLY A 243 -13.52 3.85 -0.20
N LEU A 244 -13.27 3.30 0.99
CA LEU A 244 -12.13 2.44 1.30
C LEU A 244 -12.21 1.09 0.55
N GLN A 245 -11.10 0.66 -0.04
CA GLN A 245 -11.00 -0.66 -0.65
C GLN A 245 -10.73 -1.72 0.42
N VAL A 246 -11.44 -2.85 0.34
CA VAL A 246 -11.24 -4.02 1.19
C VAL A 246 -10.85 -5.20 0.31
N ASP A 247 -9.66 -5.75 0.56
CA ASP A 247 -9.11 -6.92 -0.10
C ASP A 247 -9.17 -8.11 0.84
N LEU A 248 -9.91 -9.16 0.43
CA LEU A 248 -10.02 -10.40 1.20
C LEU A 248 -9.33 -11.55 0.46
N ARG A 249 -8.63 -12.38 1.21
CA ARG A 249 -8.05 -13.64 0.72
C ARG A 249 -8.38 -14.81 1.63
N VAL A 250 -8.90 -15.87 1.03
CA VAL A 250 -9.06 -17.17 1.68
C VAL A 250 -7.79 -17.97 1.45
N VAL A 251 -7.17 -18.42 2.54
CA VAL A 251 -5.91 -19.16 2.54
C VAL A 251 -6.06 -20.48 3.28
N GLU A 252 -5.25 -21.45 2.87
CA GLU A 252 -5.16 -22.74 3.56
C GLU A 252 -4.65 -22.55 5.01
N PRO A 253 -5.19 -23.28 6.01
CA PRO A 253 -4.73 -23.17 7.39
C PRO A 253 -3.22 -23.33 7.55
N SER A 254 -2.64 -24.28 6.82
CA SER A 254 -1.21 -24.57 6.81
C SER A 254 -0.31 -23.52 6.14
N ALA A 255 -0.91 -22.50 5.52
CA ALA A 255 -0.23 -21.35 4.91
C ALA A 255 -0.53 -20.03 5.63
N PHE A 256 -1.38 -20.04 6.66
CA PHE A 256 -1.91 -18.81 7.25
C PHE A 256 -0.82 -17.90 7.82
N GLY A 257 0.15 -18.46 8.54
CA GLY A 257 1.29 -17.73 9.07
C GLY A 257 2.16 -17.06 8.00
N ALA A 258 2.44 -17.78 6.91
CA ALA A 258 3.19 -17.24 5.78
C ALA A 258 2.41 -16.14 5.03
N ALA A 259 1.11 -16.36 4.81
CA ALA A 259 0.23 -15.34 4.25
C ALA A 259 0.17 -14.10 5.15
N LEU A 260 0.03 -14.28 6.47
CA LEU A 260 -0.03 -13.17 7.42
C LEU A 260 1.27 -12.36 7.43
N GLN A 261 2.43 -13.01 7.44
CA GLN A 261 3.73 -12.34 7.30
C GLN A 261 3.80 -11.56 5.97
N TYR A 262 3.42 -12.20 4.87
CA TYR A 262 3.47 -11.63 3.52
C TYR A 262 2.55 -10.40 3.37
N PHE A 263 1.28 -10.51 3.73
CA PHE A 263 0.30 -9.42 3.56
C PHE A 263 0.40 -8.36 4.64
N THR A 264 0.94 -8.67 5.82
CA THR A 264 1.25 -7.64 6.83
C THR A 264 2.37 -6.74 6.33
N GLY A 265 3.40 -7.29 5.69
CA GLY A 265 4.53 -6.50 5.22
C GLY A 265 5.32 -5.86 6.37
N SER A 266 5.93 -4.67 6.17
CA SER A 266 5.93 -3.87 4.93
C SER A 266 6.63 -4.59 3.77
N LYS A 267 6.51 -4.04 2.55
CA LYS A 267 7.24 -4.57 1.38
C LYS A 267 8.74 -4.70 1.67
N ASP A 268 9.32 -3.69 2.31
CA ASP A 268 10.75 -3.63 2.57
C ASP A 268 11.16 -4.63 3.65
N HIS A 269 10.36 -4.77 4.71
CA HIS A 269 10.52 -5.84 5.69
C HIS A 269 10.51 -7.23 5.03
N ASN A 270 9.52 -7.49 4.17
CA ASN A 270 9.42 -8.76 3.42
C ASN A 270 10.63 -9.03 2.52
N VAL A 271 11.23 -7.99 1.93
CA VAL A 271 12.47 -8.14 1.14
C VAL A 271 13.60 -8.65 2.04
N ARG A 272 13.79 -8.04 3.23
CA ARG A 272 14.84 -8.47 4.18
C ARG A 272 14.66 -9.89 4.69
N VAL A 273 13.43 -10.27 5.05
CA VAL A 273 13.11 -11.63 5.51
C VAL A 273 13.37 -12.66 4.39
N ARG A 274 12.98 -12.36 3.14
CA ARG A 274 13.27 -13.22 1.98
C ARG A 274 14.76 -13.34 1.66
N GLU A 275 15.54 -12.28 1.83
CA GLU A 275 16.99 -12.34 1.70
C GLU A 275 17.63 -13.28 2.73
N LEU A 276 17.14 -13.26 3.98
CA LEU A 276 17.58 -14.19 5.04
C LEU A 276 17.23 -15.64 4.70
N ALA A 277 16.00 -15.88 4.23
CA ALA A 277 15.57 -17.20 3.76
C ALA A 277 16.50 -17.73 2.67
N LYS A 278 16.82 -16.91 1.66
CA LYS A 278 17.65 -17.37 0.55
C LYS A 278 19.08 -17.68 0.94
N ARG A 279 19.64 -17.02 1.96
CA ARG A 279 20.95 -17.38 2.53
C ARG A 279 20.96 -18.77 3.17
N ARG A 280 19.79 -19.29 3.55
CA ARG A 280 19.58 -20.61 4.12
C ARG A 280 19.07 -21.64 3.09
N GLY A 281 19.03 -21.29 1.80
CA GLY A 281 18.48 -22.16 0.76
C GLY A 281 16.96 -22.34 0.86
N LEU A 282 16.26 -21.35 1.42
CA LEU A 282 14.81 -21.31 1.56
C LEU A 282 14.21 -20.20 0.68
N THR A 283 12.96 -20.37 0.27
CA THR A 283 12.12 -19.35 -0.35
C THR A 283 10.87 -19.14 0.48
N ILE A 284 10.36 -17.91 0.54
CA ILE A 284 9.13 -17.55 1.24
C ILE A 284 8.15 -16.95 0.24
N SER A 285 6.92 -17.45 0.23
CA SER A 285 5.78 -16.92 -0.52
C SER A 285 4.55 -16.81 0.39
N GLU A 286 3.42 -16.34 -0.13
CA GLU A 286 2.16 -16.34 0.63
C GLU A 286 1.66 -17.75 1.00
N TYR A 287 2.24 -18.82 0.43
CA TYR A 287 1.82 -20.21 0.66
C TYR A 287 2.67 -20.96 1.69
N GLY A 288 3.78 -20.38 2.16
CA GLY A 288 4.70 -21.04 3.07
C GLY A 288 6.17 -20.67 2.88
N VAL A 289 7.02 -21.35 3.66
CA VAL A 289 8.47 -21.39 3.50
C VAL A 289 8.85 -22.73 2.90
N PHE A 290 9.67 -22.72 1.85
CA PHE A 290 10.03 -23.93 1.09
C PHE A 290 11.54 -24.03 0.93
N GLU A 291 12.07 -25.25 0.96
CA GLU A 291 13.46 -25.54 0.56
C GLU A 291 13.62 -25.36 -0.96
N GLU A 292 14.61 -24.57 -1.40
CA GLU A 292 14.84 -24.30 -2.83
C GLU A 292 15.16 -25.57 -3.64
N LYS A 293 15.81 -26.57 -3.02
CA LYS A 293 16.25 -27.78 -3.71
C LYS A 293 15.15 -28.82 -3.87
N SER A 294 14.35 -29.03 -2.83
CA SER A 294 13.36 -30.11 -2.75
C SER A 294 11.95 -29.62 -3.04
N GLY A 295 11.68 -28.32 -2.93
CA GLY A 295 10.33 -27.76 -2.96
C GLY A 295 9.49 -28.12 -1.73
N ARG A 296 10.08 -28.78 -0.73
CA ARG A 296 9.39 -29.20 0.49
C ARG A 296 9.06 -27.99 1.35
N ARG A 297 7.81 -27.89 1.79
CA ARG A 297 7.40 -26.89 2.78
C ARG A 297 8.01 -27.20 4.15
N VAL A 298 8.61 -26.21 4.79
CA VAL A 298 9.27 -26.32 6.09
C VAL A 298 8.61 -25.51 7.21
N ALA A 299 7.80 -24.51 6.85
CA ALA A 299 7.04 -23.66 7.76
C ALA A 299 5.88 -23.00 7.00
N GLY A 300 4.89 -22.50 7.71
CA GLY A 300 3.85 -21.65 7.09
C GLY A 300 2.55 -21.54 7.86
N GLU A 301 2.33 -22.36 8.88
CA GLU A 301 1.07 -22.37 9.63
C GLU A 301 0.97 -21.17 10.59
N THR A 302 2.10 -20.81 11.22
CA THR A 302 2.21 -19.67 12.14
C THR A 302 3.27 -18.66 11.69
N GLU A 303 3.13 -17.38 12.06
CA GLU A 303 4.17 -16.39 11.75
C GLU A 303 5.48 -16.70 12.47
N ASP A 304 5.40 -17.19 13.71
CA ASP A 304 6.55 -17.63 14.50
C ASP A 304 7.39 -18.68 13.76
N GLU A 305 6.77 -19.69 13.16
CA GLU A 305 7.47 -20.68 12.33
C GLU A 305 8.19 -20.03 11.13
N VAL A 306 7.56 -19.06 10.48
CA VAL A 306 8.13 -18.37 9.31
C VAL A 306 9.37 -17.58 9.71
N TYR A 307 9.33 -16.85 10.83
CA TYR A 307 10.48 -16.14 11.37
C TYR A 307 11.56 -17.11 11.88
N ALA A 308 11.17 -18.18 12.58
CA ALA A 308 12.10 -19.18 13.10
C ALA A 308 12.86 -19.89 11.97
N ALA A 309 12.20 -20.19 10.83
CA ALA A 309 12.84 -20.79 9.66
C ALA A 309 14.01 -19.96 9.11
N VAL A 310 13.95 -18.64 9.26
CA VAL A 310 15.03 -17.71 8.86
C VAL A 310 15.97 -17.32 10.02
N GLY A 311 15.76 -17.89 11.20
CA GLY A 311 16.54 -17.63 12.41
C GLY A 311 16.27 -16.27 13.04
N LEU A 312 15.02 -15.82 12.99
CA LEU A 312 14.53 -14.64 13.69
C LEU A 312 13.50 -15.05 14.74
N PRO A 313 13.38 -14.33 15.88
CA PRO A 313 12.17 -14.35 16.67
C PRO A 313 10.99 -13.73 15.90
N TRP A 314 9.77 -13.95 16.35
CA TRP A 314 8.61 -13.21 15.84
C TRP A 314 8.80 -11.71 16.05
N ILE A 315 8.53 -10.93 15.00
CA ILE A 315 8.67 -9.47 15.02
C ILE A 315 7.28 -8.83 15.06
N PRO A 316 6.98 -8.00 16.06
CA PRO A 316 5.71 -7.26 16.13
C PRO A 316 5.40 -6.50 14.85
N PRO A 317 4.16 -6.55 14.31
CA PRO A 317 3.76 -5.88 13.07
C PRO A 317 4.13 -4.39 13.00
N GLU A 318 4.01 -3.68 14.11
CA GLU A 318 4.29 -2.25 14.26
C GLU A 318 5.76 -1.90 13.97
N LEU A 319 6.67 -2.86 14.12
CA LEU A 319 8.10 -2.67 13.87
C LEU A 319 8.52 -2.98 12.42
N ARG A 320 7.63 -3.58 11.61
CA ARG A 320 7.99 -4.16 10.29
C ARG A 320 8.09 -3.10 9.18
N GLU A 321 8.99 -2.15 9.36
CA GLU A 321 9.22 -1.02 8.45
C GLU A 321 10.65 -0.95 7.89
N ASN A 322 11.48 -1.96 8.14
CA ASN A 322 12.89 -2.00 7.72
C ASN A 322 13.69 -0.78 8.22
N THR A 323 13.52 -0.44 9.49
CA THR A 323 14.18 0.70 10.17
C THR A 323 15.17 0.24 11.25
N GLY A 324 15.43 -1.06 11.34
CA GLY A 324 16.42 -1.65 12.25
C GLY A 324 15.92 -2.88 13.01
N GLU A 325 14.63 -3.20 12.91
CA GLU A 325 13.97 -4.31 13.59
C GLU A 325 14.58 -5.66 13.25
N ILE A 326 15.04 -5.86 12.00
CA ILE A 326 15.65 -7.13 11.56
C ILE A 326 16.99 -7.35 12.27
N ASP A 327 17.84 -6.32 12.35
CA ASP A 327 19.14 -6.43 12.99
C ASP A 327 19.00 -6.53 14.51
N ALA A 328 18.06 -5.79 15.10
CA ALA A 328 17.67 -5.93 16.49
C ALA A 328 17.20 -7.36 16.80
N ALA A 329 16.32 -7.93 15.99
CA ALA A 329 15.84 -9.31 16.13
C ALA A 329 16.96 -10.35 16.07
N ARG A 330 17.93 -10.19 15.16
CA ARG A 330 19.09 -11.10 15.05
C ARG A 330 20.00 -11.06 16.27
N ASN A 331 20.10 -9.90 16.91
CA ASN A 331 20.98 -9.69 18.05
C ASN A 331 20.26 -9.87 19.40
N GLY A 332 18.99 -10.31 19.40
CA GLY A 332 18.19 -10.46 20.60
C GLY A 332 17.83 -9.13 21.28
N GLY A 333 17.88 -8.02 20.55
CA GLY A 333 17.66 -6.65 21.03
C GLY A 333 16.38 -6.01 20.53
N LEU A 334 15.34 -6.80 20.21
CA LEU A 334 14.02 -6.21 19.92
C LEU A 334 13.53 -5.42 21.13
N PRO A 335 12.95 -4.22 20.91
CA PRO A 335 12.41 -3.44 22.02
C PRO A 335 11.17 -4.14 22.60
N GLU A 336 11.00 -4.01 23.91
CA GLU A 336 9.71 -4.29 24.54
C GLU A 336 8.74 -3.17 24.18
N LEU A 337 7.60 -3.51 23.58
CA LEU A 337 6.59 -2.53 23.20
C LEU A 337 5.63 -2.28 24.35
N ILE A 338 5.14 -1.04 24.44
CA ILE A 338 4.03 -0.71 25.33
C ILE A 338 2.76 -1.43 24.86
N THR A 339 2.02 -1.99 25.80
CA THR A 339 0.74 -2.67 25.56
C THR A 339 -0.39 -1.93 26.27
N ALA A 340 -1.64 -2.17 25.85
CA ALA A 340 -2.80 -1.46 26.38
C ALA A 340 -2.96 -1.63 27.90
N ASP A 341 -2.62 -2.81 28.44
CA ASP A 341 -2.63 -3.10 29.89
C ASP A 341 -1.59 -2.33 30.70
N ARG A 342 -0.55 -1.79 30.05
CA ARG A 342 0.43 -0.90 30.69
C ARG A 342 0.00 0.57 30.71
N ILE A 343 -1.10 0.92 30.03
CA ILE A 343 -1.63 2.29 30.03
C ILE A 343 -2.44 2.48 31.31
N ARG A 344 -1.84 3.21 32.26
CA ARG A 344 -2.44 3.49 33.58
C ARG A 344 -3.40 4.67 33.57
N GLY A 345 -3.46 5.46 32.51
CA GLY A 345 -4.31 6.63 32.46
C GLY A 345 -4.16 7.43 31.18
N ASP A 346 -5.14 8.29 30.94
CA ASP A 346 -5.10 9.30 29.87
C ASP A 346 -4.60 10.63 30.44
N LEU A 347 -3.67 11.27 29.74
CA LEU A 347 -3.03 12.50 30.18
C LEU A 347 -3.58 13.75 29.47
N HIS A 348 -4.60 13.61 28.63
CA HIS A 348 -5.19 14.73 27.92
C HIS A 348 -6.67 14.47 27.63
N ALA A 349 -7.53 14.94 28.53
CA ALA A 349 -8.98 14.81 28.39
C ALA A 349 -9.69 16.14 28.69
N HIS A 350 -10.73 16.41 27.91
CA HIS A 350 -11.55 17.62 28.02
C HIS A 350 -12.90 17.27 28.62
N THR A 351 -13.44 18.16 29.43
CA THR A 351 -14.76 18.08 30.03
C THR A 351 -15.70 19.10 29.38
N ASP A 352 -16.97 19.07 29.76
CA ASP A 352 -17.96 20.09 29.39
C ASP A 352 -17.69 21.48 30.00
N TRP A 353 -16.60 21.65 30.77
CA TRP A 353 -16.11 22.96 31.18
C TRP A 353 -15.47 23.75 30.03
N SER A 354 -14.89 23.10 29.02
CA SER A 354 -14.49 23.74 27.75
C SER A 354 -15.27 23.21 26.55
N ASP A 355 -14.72 22.23 25.86
CA ASP A 355 -15.15 21.72 24.55
C ASP A 355 -15.33 20.19 24.53
N GLY A 356 -15.16 19.55 25.69
CA GLY A 356 -15.50 18.16 25.89
C GLY A 356 -17.02 17.93 25.92
N HIS A 357 -17.41 16.67 25.80
CA HIS A 357 -18.82 16.26 25.78
C HIS A 357 -19.30 15.61 27.09
N LEU A 358 -18.37 15.32 28.00
CA LEU A 358 -18.64 14.62 29.25
C LEU A 358 -18.48 15.58 30.43
N SER A 359 -19.38 15.48 31.41
CA SER A 359 -19.15 16.10 32.71
C SER A 359 -17.96 15.43 33.40
N LEU A 360 -17.37 16.13 34.36
CA LEU A 360 -16.22 15.63 35.12
C LEU A 360 -16.48 14.26 35.74
N GLU A 361 -17.64 14.04 36.37
CA GLU A 361 -18.01 12.77 37.01
C GLU A 361 -18.13 11.64 35.99
N LYS A 362 -18.69 11.93 34.81
CA LYS A 362 -18.81 10.96 33.71
C LYS A 362 -17.45 10.62 33.11
N LEU A 363 -16.55 11.60 33.01
CA LEU A 363 -15.19 11.39 32.53
C LEU A 363 -14.42 10.48 33.48
N VAL A 364 -14.51 10.71 34.80
CA VAL A 364 -13.91 9.85 35.83
C VAL A 364 -14.49 8.44 35.76
N THR A 365 -15.82 8.30 35.73
CA THR A 365 -16.47 6.98 35.60
C THR A 365 -15.99 6.23 34.34
N ALA A 366 -15.88 6.93 33.20
CA ALA A 366 -15.42 6.33 31.96
C ALA A 366 -13.94 5.92 31.97
N ALA A 367 -13.12 6.56 32.81
CA ALA A 367 -11.73 6.18 33.07
C ALA A 367 -11.66 4.93 33.99
N GLU A 368 -12.49 4.89 35.03
CA GLU A 368 -12.63 3.71 35.92
C GLU A 368 -13.10 2.48 35.15
N ASP A 369 -14.11 2.62 34.28
CA ASP A 369 -14.62 1.54 33.41
C ASP A 369 -13.55 0.99 32.45
N ARG A 370 -12.55 1.82 32.10
CA ARG A 370 -11.38 1.43 31.31
C ARG A 370 -10.26 0.81 32.13
N GLY A 371 -10.38 0.79 33.46
CA GLY A 371 -9.36 0.32 34.38
C GLY A 371 -8.18 1.27 34.55
N TYR A 372 -8.35 2.56 34.24
CA TYR A 372 -7.31 3.55 34.48
C TYR A 372 -7.17 3.87 35.97
N GLU A 373 -5.93 4.08 36.39
CA GLU A 373 -5.56 4.52 37.73
C GLU A 373 -5.67 6.04 37.90
N TYR A 374 -5.56 6.79 36.80
CA TYR A 374 -5.69 8.24 36.79
C TYR A 374 -6.17 8.76 35.43
N ILE A 375 -6.69 9.99 35.44
CA ILE A 375 -6.94 10.78 34.23
C ILE A 375 -6.54 12.22 34.50
N ALA A 376 -5.92 12.87 33.50
CA ALA A 376 -5.63 14.30 33.56
C ALA A 376 -6.74 15.07 32.83
N VAL A 377 -7.44 15.92 33.58
CA VAL A 377 -8.37 16.90 33.02
C VAL A 377 -7.57 18.12 32.58
N SER A 378 -7.66 18.45 31.29
CA SER A 378 -6.81 19.43 30.62
C SER A 378 -7.62 20.36 29.71
N ASP A 379 -8.73 20.90 30.24
CA ASP A 379 -9.58 21.86 29.53
C ASP A 379 -8.83 23.11 29.06
N HIS A 380 -9.35 23.74 28.01
CA HIS A 380 -8.68 24.87 27.38
C HIS A 380 -8.56 26.08 28.30
N SER A 381 -7.47 26.84 28.13
CA SER A 381 -7.30 28.13 28.82
C SER A 381 -8.01 29.27 28.08
N ARG A 382 -8.25 30.38 28.79
CA ARG A 382 -8.87 31.62 28.27
C ARG A 382 -8.39 32.15 26.91
N SER A 383 -7.20 31.78 26.44
CA SER A 383 -6.68 32.22 25.14
C SER A 383 -7.34 31.51 23.96
N ASP A 384 -8.00 30.38 24.20
CA ASP A 384 -8.73 29.62 23.19
C ASP A 384 -10.22 29.96 23.25
N THR A 385 -10.57 31.13 22.70
CA THR A 385 -11.95 31.64 22.70
C THR A 385 -12.90 30.82 21.83
N ILE A 386 -12.37 30.00 20.91
CA ILE A 386 -13.18 29.15 20.03
C ILE A 386 -13.59 27.86 20.75
N ALA A 387 -12.69 27.29 21.55
CA ALA A 387 -12.93 26.09 22.34
C ALA A 387 -13.56 26.37 23.73
N GLY A 388 -14.10 27.57 23.97
CA GLY A 388 -14.77 27.90 25.24
C GLY A 388 -13.83 27.87 26.45
N GLY A 389 -12.56 28.27 26.28
CA GLY A 389 -11.55 28.14 27.33
C GLY A 389 -11.87 28.88 28.64
N LEU A 390 -11.49 28.26 29.75
CA LEU A 390 -11.83 28.71 31.11
C LEU A 390 -11.12 30.01 31.47
N SER A 391 -11.85 30.91 32.13
CA SER A 391 -11.29 31.99 32.91
C SER A 391 -10.49 31.47 34.12
N ILE A 392 -9.70 32.34 34.74
CA ILE A 392 -8.90 31.98 35.92
C ILE A 392 -9.80 31.53 37.08
N ASP A 393 -10.98 32.15 37.23
CA ASP A 393 -11.89 31.82 38.32
C ASP A 393 -12.65 30.51 38.06
N GLU A 394 -13.03 30.24 36.81
CA GLU A 394 -13.57 28.93 36.41
C GLU A 394 -12.56 27.81 36.60
N LEU A 395 -11.29 28.00 36.21
CA LEU A 395 -10.23 27.03 36.45
C LEU A 395 -10.06 26.73 37.95
N ARG A 396 -10.12 27.75 38.81
CA ARG A 396 -10.05 27.55 40.27
C ARG A 396 -11.24 26.75 40.79
N ALA A 397 -12.44 27.02 40.28
CA ALA A 397 -13.65 26.28 40.63
C ALA A 397 -13.56 24.81 40.18
N GLN A 398 -13.08 24.56 38.96
CA GLN A 398 -12.87 23.21 38.45
C GLN A 398 -11.84 22.43 39.28
N ILE A 399 -10.71 23.06 39.64
CA ILE A 399 -9.71 22.44 40.53
C ILE A 399 -10.33 22.06 41.88
N GLN A 400 -11.22 22.90 42.41
CA GLN A 400 -11.93 22.60 43.66
C GLN A 400 -12.87 21.40 43.50
N GLN A 401 -13.62 21.31 42.40
CA GLN A 401 -14.49 20.17 42.12
C GLN A 401 -13.70 18.87 41.93
N ILE A 402 -12.59 18.91 41.18
CA ILE A 402 -11.69 17.75 41.00
C ILE A 402 -11.17 17.23 42.35
N ARG A 403 -10.89 18.11 43.32
CA ARG A 403 -10.41 17.71 44.66
C ARG A 403 -11.50 17.13 45.56
N GLN A 404 -12.77 17.29 45.22
CA GLN A 404 -13.90 16.78 46.00
C GLN A 404 -14.32 15.37 45.57
N LEU A 405 -14.03 15.00 44.32
CA LEU A 405 -14.11 13.63 43.81
C LEU A 405 -12.96 12.80 44.39
#